data_AF-A0A1M6G8Q5-F1
#
_entry.id   AF-A0A1M6G8Q5-F1
#
_cell.length_a   1.000
_cell.length_b   1.000
_cell.length_c   1.000
_cell.angle_alpha   90.00
_cell.angle_beta   90.00
_cell.angle_gamma   90.00
#
_symmetry.space_group_name_H-M   'P 1'
#
loop_
_entity.id
_entity.type
_entity.pdbx_description
1 polymer ?
#
loop_
_entity_poly.entity_id
_entity_poly.type
_entity_poly.pdbx_seq_one_letter_code
_entity_poly.pdbx_strand_id
1 'polypeptide(L)'
;MVLKMMIYINYLFTIVGIGMIIVSLFLIIADKIKGENIYYDLCSKEQDIRKAIDEANEMISELIFTSETVVNEIENHIRNGVNVKLANDIDNYVDMKRKEGKNIMVEEEIEQESVEINDENRDAKVESILSMYNSKMSIEEIAKKLQMGKGEVALILSLNRGIKSNEGI
;
A
#
# COMPACT_ATOMS: atom_id res chain seq x y z
N MET A 1 -48.10 -75.20 10.29
CA MET A 1 -48.33 -73.75 10.39
C MET A 1 -47.05 -72.99 10.69
N VAL A 2 -46.30 -73.39 11.72
CA VAL A 2 -45.02 -72.76 12.14
C VAL A 2 -43.96 -72.69 11.03
N LEU A 3 -43.77 -73.76 10.25
CA LEU A 3 -42.77 -73.78 9.17
C LEU A 3 -43.04 -72.73 8.09
N LYS A 4 -44.32 -72.54 7.71
CA LYS A 4 -44.72 -71.50 6.75
C LYS A 4 -44.44 -70.09 7.30
N MET A 5 -44.71 -69.89 8.58
CA MET A 5 -44.46 -68.61 9.26
C MET A 5 -42.96 -68.27 9.33
N MET A 6 -42.11 -69.27 9.57
CA MET A 6 -40.65 -69.11 9.59
C MET A 6 -40.09 -68.72 8.21
N ILE A 7 -40.66 -69.27 7.13
CA ILE A 7 -40.27 -68.94 5.75
C ILE A 7 -40.62 -67.48 5.41
N TYR A 8 -41.81 -66.99 5.81
CA TYR A 8 -42.19 -65.58 5.59
C TYR A 8 -41.28 -64.61 6.35
N ILE A 9 -40.90 -64.93 7.59
CA ILE A 9 -39.96 -64.11 8.38
C ILE A 9 -38.60 -63.98 7.66
N ASN A 10 -38.08 -65.07 7.11
CA ASN A 10 -36.78 -65.05 6.43
C ASN A 10 -36.83 -64.25 5.12
N TYR A 11 -37.94 -64.36 4.38
CA TYR A 11 -38.15 -63.58 3.16
C TYR A 11 -38.24 -62.07 3.46
N LEU A 12 -38.92 -61.69 4.55
CA LEU A 12 -38.97 -60.31 5.03
C LEU A 12 -37.56 -59.76 5.31
N PHE A 13 -36.74 -60.50 6.06
CA PHE A 13 -35.37 -60.07 6.36
C PHE A 13 -34.50 -59.93 5.10
N THR A 14 -34.71 -60.79 4.11
CA THR A 14 -33.97 -60.73 2.84
C THR A 14 -34.32 -59.47 2.05
N ILE A 15 -35.61 -59.11 1.99
CA ILE A 15 -36.06 -57.87 1.34
C ILE A 15 -35.48 -56.64 2.05
N VAL A 16 -35.51 -56.63 3.38
CA VAL A 16 -34.94 -55.51 4.17
C VAL A 16 -33.44 -55.40 3.93
N GLY A 17 -32.72 -56.53 3.91
CA GLY A 17 -31.28 -56.55 3.62
C GLY A 17 -30.94 -56.01 2.24
N ILE A 18 -31.67 -56.45 1.20
CA ILE A 18 -31.51 -55.93 -0.17
C ILE A 18 -31.83 -54.43 -0.22
N GLY A 19 -32.88 -53.99 0.48
CA GLY A 19 -33.23 -52.57 0.60
C GLY A 19 -32.10 -51.72 1.18
N MET A 20 -31.47 -52.19 2.26
CA MET A 20 -30.33 -51.49 2.88
C MET A 20 -29.12 -51.39 1.94
N ILE A 21 -28.87 -52.42 1.12
CA ILE A 21 -27.81 -52.39 0.10
C ILE A 21 -28.12 -51.32 -0.97
N ILE A 22 -29.36 -51.26 -1.45
CA ILE A 22 -29.79 -50.27 -2.46
C ILE A 22 -29.66 -48.85 -1.91
N VAL A 23 -30.11 -48.60 -0.68
CA VAL A 23 -30.00 -47.27 -0.03
C VAL A 23 -28.53 -46.86 0.12
N SER A 24 -27.66 -47.80 0.52
CA SER A 24 -26.22 -47.54 0.66
C SER A 24 -25.60 -47.17 -0.70
N LEU A 25 -25.97 -47.89 -1.77
CA LEU A 25 -25.48 -47.59 -3.12
C LEU A 25 -25.91 -46.19 -3.57
N PHE A 26 -27.15 -45.81 -3.28
CA PHE A 26 -27.69 -44.49 -3.60
C PHE A 26 -26.97 -43.37 -2.85
N LEU A 27 -26.67 -43.54 -1.56
CA LEU A 27 -25.91 -42.57 -0.77
C LEU A 27 -24.51 -42.33 -1.34
N ILE A 28 -23.79 -43.40 -1.72
CA ILE A 28 -22.46 -43.29 -2.33
C ILE A 28 -22.51 -42.47 -3.63
N ILE A 29 -23.53 -42.69 -4.46
CA ILE A 29 -23.70 -41.94 -5.72
C ILE A 29 -24.03 -40.48 -5.42
N ALA A 30 -24.92 -40.22 -4.47
CA ALA A 30 -25.30 -38.85 -4.07
C ALA A 30 -24.09 -38.06 -3.54
N ASP A 31 -23.26 -38.68 -2.70
CA ASP A 31 -22.03 -38.08 -2.20
C ASP A 31 -21.04 -37.79 -3.32
N LYS A 32 -20.89 -38.70 -4.29
CA LYS A 32 -20.00 -38.51 -5.44
C LYS A 32 -20.44 -37.33 -6.32
N ILE A 33 -21.73 -37.22 -6.64
CA ILE A 33 -22.27 -36.11 -7.45
C ILE A 33 -22.08 -34.77 -6.74
N LYS A 34 -22.31 -34.74 -5.42
CA LYS A 34 -22.15 -33.51 -4.64
C LYS A 34 -20.69 -33.08 -4.53
N GLY A 35 -19.77 -34.04 -4.36
CA GLY A 35 -18.33 -33.78 -4.31
C GLY A 35 -17.78 -33.22 -5.63
N GLU A 36 -18.25 -33.74 -6.76
CA GLU A 36 -17.80 -33.29 -8.09
C GLU A 36 -18.19 -31.84 -8.37
N ASN A 37 -19.42 -31.43 -8.03
CA ASN A 37 -19.87 -30.04 -8.17
C ASN A 37 -19.02 -29.04 -7.35
N ILE A 38 -18.60 -29.45 -6.14
CA ILE A 38 -17.74 -28.60 -5.30
C ILE A 38 -16.37 -28.42 -5.94
N TYR A 39 -15.82 -29.48 -6.54
CA TYR A 39 -14.51 -29.42 -7.21
C TYR A 39 -14.54 -28.48 -8.42
N TYR A 40 -15.60 -28.55 -9.24
CA TYR A 40 -15.79 -27.64 -10.38
C TYR A 40 -15.90 -26.17 -9.95
N ASP A 41 -16.68 -25.87 -8.91
CA ASP A 41 -16.83 -24.50 -8.38
C ASP A 41 -15.49 -23.98 -7.84
N LEU A 42 -14.71 -24.84 -7.17
CA LEU A 42 -13.39 -24.47 -6.65
C LEU A 42 -12.41 -24.12 -7.77
N CYS A 43 -12.36 -24.93 -8.83
CA CYS A 43 -11.50 -24.66 -9.99
C CYS A 43 -11.90 -23.38 -10.73
N SER A 44 -13.21 -23.15 -10.90
CA SER A 44 -13.70 -21.90 -11.51
C SER A 44 -13.30 -20.69 -10.67
N LYS A 45 -13.51 -20.76 -9.35
CA LYS A 45 -13.11 -19.69 -8.43
C LYS A 45 -11.61 -19.46 -8.40
N GLU A 46 -10.79 -20.51 -8.48
CA GLU A 46 -9.34 -20.37 -8.58
C GLU A 46 -8.95 -19.60 -9.84
N GLN A 47 -9.56 -19.91 -10.98
CA GLN A 47 -9.31 -19.21 -12.24
C GLN A 47 -9.75 -17.74 -12.17
N ASP A 48 -10.90 -17.45 -11.57
CA ASP A 48 -11.39 -16.08 -11.39
C ASP A 48 -10.43 -15.26 -10.51
N ILE A 49 -9.92 -15.83 -9.41
CA ILE A 49 -8.95 -15.18 -8.54
C ILE A 49 -7.63 -14.93 -9.26
N ARG A 50 -7.12 -15.92 -10.02
CA ARG A 50 -5.90 -15.75 -10.81
C ARG A 50 -6.05 -14.61 -11.82
N LYS A 51 -7.17 -14.58 -12.53
CA LYS A 51 -7.46 -13.51 -13.49
C LYS A 51 -7.51 -12.14 -12.82
N ALA A 52 -8.16 -12.03 -11.65
CA ALA A 52 -8.22 -10.78 -10.90
C ALA A 52 -6.84 -10.32 -10.41
N ILE A 53 -5.96 -11.26 -10.03
CA ILE A 53 -4.57 -10.95 -9.66
C ILE A 53 -3.78 -10.44 -10.87
N ASP A 54 -3.93 -11.09 -12.03
CA ASP A 54 -3.24 -10.67 -13.26
C ASP A 54 -3.68 -9.27 -13.69
N GLU A 55 -4.98 -8.98 -13.63
CA GLU A 55 -5.54 -7.64 -13.91
C GLU A 55 -5.03 -6.58 -12.92
N ALA A 56 -4.94 -6.93 -11.63
CA ALA A 56 -4.36 -6.02 -10.63
C ALA A 56 -2.87 -5.75 -10.88
N ASN A 57 -2.10 -6.76 -11.29
CA ASN A 57 -0.69 -6.60 -11.63
C ASN A 57 -0.50 -5.72 -12.88
N GLU A 58 -1.35 -5.88 -13.89
CA GLU A 58 -1.36 -5.02 -15.07
C GLU A 58 -1.65 -3.56 -14.69
N MET A 59 -2.67 -3.33 -13.85
CA MET A 59 -3.01 -2.00 -13.33
C MET A 59 -1.87 -1.38 -12.49
N ILE A 60 -1.18 -2.17 -11.67
CA ILE A 60 0.00 -1.71 -10.93
C ILE A 60 1.11 -1.28 -11.89
N SER A 61 1.35 -2.05 -12.97
CA SER A 61 2.34 -1.70 -13.98
C SER A 61 2.00 -0.39 -14.70
N GLU A 62 0.74 -0.20 -15.08
CA GLU A 62 0.26 1.04 -15.70
C GLU A 62 0.37 2.24 -14.75
N LEU A 63 0.08 2.02 -13.47
CA LEU A 63 0.23 3.05 -12.42
C LEU A 63 1.69 3.47 -12.26
N ILE A 64 2.62 2.51 -12.21
CA ILE A 64 4.05 2.80 -12.13
C ILE A 64 4.49 3.63 -13.34
N PHE A 65 4.11 3.22 -14.55
CA PHE A 65 4.41 3.95 -15.78
C PHE A 65 3.85 5.38 -15.76
N THR A 66 2.61 5.55 -15.31
CA THR A 66 1.97 6.86 -15.17
C THR A 66 2.70 7.71 -14.13
N SER A 67 3.08 7.11 -13.00
CA SER A 67 3.84 7.77 -11.95
C SER A 67 5.20 8.25 -12.46
N GLU A 68 5.93 7.41 -13.19
CA GLU A 68 7.22 7.79 -13.80
C GLU A 68 7.03 8.95 -14.79
N THR A 69 5.98 8.92 -15.60
CA THR A 69 5.68 9.98 -16.56
C THR A 69 5.38 11.30 -15.85
N VAL A 70 4.52 11.29 -14.83
CA VAL A 70 4.18 12.48 -14.04
C VAL A 70 5.39 13.01 -13.29
N VAL A 71 6.21 12.14 -12.69
CA VAL A 71 7.44 12.55 -11.99
C VAL A 71 8.43 13.18 -12.97
N ASN A 72 8.62 12.60 -14.16
CA ASN A 72 9.49 13.18 -15.19
C ASN A 72 8.98 14.54 -15.68
N GLU A 73 7.67 14.71 -15.82
CA GLU A 73 7.07 15.99 -16.19
C GLU A 73 7.29 17.05 -15.10
N ILE A 74 7.10 16.68 -13.83
CA ILE A 74 7.41 17.55 -12.68
C ILE A 74 8.89 17.91 -12.64
N GLU A 75 9.78 16.93 -12.81
CA GLU A 75 11.23 17.17 -12.82
C GLU A 75 11.62 18.13 -13.95
N ASN A 76 11.06 17.95 -15.14
CA ASN A 76 11.29 18.86 -16.27
C ASN A 76 10.74 20.26 -15.99
N HIS A 77 9.56 20.39 -15.37
CA HIS A 77 9.03 21.70 -14.97
C HIS A 77 9.89 22.39 -13.93
N ILE A 78 10.45 21.65 -12.97
CA ILE A 78 11.38 22.19 -11.98
C ILE A 78 12.67 22.63 -12.68
N ARG A 79 13.29 21.77 -13.49
CA ARG A 79 14.52 22.10 -14.22
C ARG A 79 14.34 23.33 -15.12
N ASN A 80 13.26 23.37 -15.90
CA ASN A 80 12.99 24.49 -16.80
C ASN A 80 12.60 25.76 -16.03
N GLY A 81 11.80 25.66 -14.97
CA GLY A 81 11.42 26.80 -14.14
C GLY A 81 12.61 27.40 -13.38
N VAL A 82 13.53 26.57 -12.90
CA VAL A 82 14.80 27.01 -12.30
C VAL A 82 15.69 27.68 -13.34
N ASN A 83 15.83 27.10 -14.53
CA ASN A 83 16.64 27.68 -15.61
C ASN A 83 16.08 29.04 -16.08
N VAL A 84 14.76 29.21 -16.14
CA VAL A 84 14.13 30.48 -16.52
C VAL A 84 14.30 31.55 -15.44
N LYS A 85 14.21 31.20 -14.15
CA LYS A 85 14.50 32.14 -13.06
C LYS A 85 15.96 32.55 -13.03
N LEU A 86 16.88 31.60 -13.19
CA LEU A 86 18.31 31.87 -13.21
C LEU A 86 18.71 32.73 -14.43
N ALA A 87 18.11 32.50 -15.60
CA ALA A 87 18.32 33.33 -16.78
C ALA A 87 17.81 34.78 -16.57
N ASN A 88 16.63 34.94 -15.96
CA ASN A 88 16.07 36.27 -15.66
C ASN A 88 16.87 37.01 -14.58
N ASP A 89 17.44 36.31 -13.60
CA ASP A 89 18.30 36.90 -12.58
C ASP A 89 19.66 37.32 -13.16
N ILE A 90 20.22 36.54 -14.09
CA ILE A 90 21.44 36.89 -14.82
C ILE A 90 21.21 38.10 -15.74
N ASP A 91 20.10 38.12 -16.50
CA ASP A 91 19.76 39.27 -17.36
C ASP A 91 19.52 40.54 -16.54
N ASN A 92 18.85 40.46 -15.38
CA ASN A 92 18.70 41.60 -14.48
C ASN A 92 20.03 42.07 -13.88
N TYR A 93 20.96 41.17 -13.53
CA TYR A 93 22.26 41.54 -12.98
C TYR A 93 23.19 42.17 -14.04
N VAL A 94 23.10 41.72 -15.29
CA VAL A 94 23.84 42.31 -16.42
C VAL A 94 23.29 43.68 -16.80
N ASP A 95 21.97 43.90 -16.71
CA ASP A 95 21.35 45.19 -17.01
C ASP A 95 21.57 46.22 -15.88
N MET A 96 21.70 45.78 -14.62
CA MET A 96 22.16 46.60 -13.49
C MET A 96 23.63 47.02 -13.65
N LYS A 97 24.54 46.08 -13.99
CA LYS A 97 25.97 46.41 -14.22
C LYS A 97 26.23 47.29 -15.43
N ARG A 98 25.29 47.37 -16.39
CA ARG A 98 25.40 48.26 -17.56
C ARG A 98 25.01 49.70 -17.25
N LYS A 99 24.24 49.94 -16.16
CA LYS A 99 23.80 51.29 -15.74
C LYS A 99 24.69 51.93 -14.66
N GLU A 100 25.51 51.16 -13.94
CA GLU A 100 26.38 51.67 -12.87
C GLU A 100 27.86 51.86 -13.27
N GLY A 101 28.09 52.26 -14.52
CA GLY A 101 29.37 52.81 -14.97
C GLY A 101 29.58 54.26 -14.58
N LYS A 102 29.29 54.66 -13.33
CA LYS A 102 29.71 55.97 -12.78
C LYS A 102 29.56 56.04 -11.25
N ASN A 103 30.71 55.97 -10.58
CA ASN A 103 31.05 56.62 -9.30
C ASN A 103 30.07 56.46 -8.11
N ILE A 104 30.52 55.82 -7.02
CA ILE A 104 30.72 56.41 -5.68
C ILE A 104 30.95 55.29 -4.64
N MET A 105 32.02 55.45 -3.82
CA MET A 105 32.29 54.74 -2.56
C MET A 105 31.20 55.02 -1.52
N VAL A 106 30.92 54.06 -0.62
CA VAL A 106 30.42 54.17 0.78
C VAL A 106 29.73 52.82 1.08
N GLU A 107 30.36 51.91 1.81
CA GLU A 107 30.40 51.76 3.29
C GLU A 107 29.40 50.68 3.73
N GLU A 108 29.92 49.70 4.45
CA GLU A 108 29.22 48.52 4.97
C GLU A 108 28.14 48.92 5.98
N GLU A 109 26.93 48.40 5.79
CA GLU A 109 26.06 48.03 6.91
C GLU A 109 25.20 46.83 6.48
N ILE A 110 25.51 45.67 7.06
CA ILE A 110 24.78 44.43 6.89
C ILE A 110 23.69 44.42 7.96
N GLU A 111 22.45 44.76 7.58
CA GLU A 111 21.27 44.37 8.35
C GLU A 111 20.75 43.05 7.80
N GLN A 112 21.11 41.97 8.51
CA GLN A 112 20.49 40.66 8.38
C GLN A 112 19.08 40.69 8.98
N GLU A 113 18.07 40.96 8.15
CA GLU A 113 16.70 40.60 8.49
C GLU A 113 16.51 39.11 8.11
N SER A 114 16.92 38.23 9.03
CA SER A 114 16.63 36.80 8.93
C SER A 114 15.14 36.59 9.07
N VAL A 115 14.47 36.29 7.94
CA VAL A 115 13.17 35.65 7.95
C VAL A 115 13.32 34.32 8.69
N GLU A 116 12.86 34.27 9.95
CA GLU A 116 12.72 33.04 10.72
C GLU A 116 11.81 32.07 9.96
N ILE A 117 12.41 31.15 9.24
CA ILE A 117 11.74 29.93 8.81
C ILE A 117 11.55 29.11 10.09
N ASN A 118 10.28 28.88 10.41
CA ASN A 118 9.76 28.21 11.60
C ASN A 118 10.17 26.71 11.63
N ASP A 119 11.47 26.43 11.71
CA ASP A 119 12.05 25.07 11.68
C ASP A 119 11.99 24.37 13.05
N GLU A 120 12.01 25.13 14.15
CA GLU A 120 12.00 24.58 15.53
C GLU A 120 10.77 23.71 15.84
N ASN A 121 9.64 23.97 15.18
CA ASN A 121 8.39 23.25 15.44
C ASN A 121 8.33 21.86 14.76
N ARG A 122 9.17 21.62 13.75
CA ARG A 122 9.25 20.31 13.08
C ARG A 122 10.05 19.33 13.93
N ASP A 123 11.19 19.77 14.46
CA ASP A 123 12.08 18.91 15.25
C ASP A 123 11.41 18.45 16.55
N ALA A 124 10.68 19.33 17.24
CA ALA A 124 9.94 18.98 18.45
C ALA A 124 8.86 17.89 18.21
N LYS A 125 8.20 17.92 17.04
CA LYS A 125 7.20 16.92 16.65
C LYS A 125 7.84 15.59 16.29
N VAL A 126 8.96 15.62 15.58
CA VAL A 126 9.73 14.42 15.22
C VAL A 126 10.26 13.73 16.48
N GLU A 127 10.84 14.47 17.42
CA GLU A 127 11.34 13.94 18.69
C GLU A 127 10.20 13.34 19.55
N SER A 128 9.04 13.99 19.56
CA SER A 128 7.84 13.48 20.23
C SER A 128 7.36 12.15 19.63
N ILE A 129 7.35 12.02 18.31
CA ILE A 129 6.98 10.76 17.63
C ILE A 129 7.98 9.64 17.96
N LEU A 130 9.28 9.96 17.97
CA LEU A 130 10.33 8.99 18.23
C LEU A 130 10.32 8.48 19.67
N SER A 131 10.11 9.35 20.65
CA SER A 131 9.99 8.94 22.06
C SER A 131 8.77 8.04 22.28
N MET A 132 7.63 8.35 21.65
CA MET A 132 6.42 7.52 21.72
C MET A 132 6.61 6.17 21.01
N TYR A 133 7.29 6.15 19.86
CA TYR A 133 7.62 4.90 19.18
C TYR A 133 8.58 4.01 19.99
N ASN A 134 9.60 4.59 20.61
CA ASN A 134 10.57 3.88 21.46
C ASN A 134 9.92 3.31 22.73
N SER A 135 8.83 3.91 23.21
CA SER A 135 8.00 3.38 24.30
C SER A 135 7.03 2.27 23.87
N LYS A 136 7.19 1.73 22.64
CA LYS A 136 6.38 0.66 22.05
C LYS A 136 4.90 1.02 21.81
N MET A 137 4.60 2.31 21.68
CA MET A 137 3.26 2.77 21.29
C MET A 137 3.01 2.45 19.81
N SER A 138 1.78 2.09 19.46
CA SER A 138 1.40 1.80 18.07
C SER A 138 1.32 3.07 17.22
N ILE A 139 1.55 2.95 15.91
CA ILE A 139 1.49 4.09 14.97
C ILE A 139 0.11 4.75 15.01
N GLU A 140 -0.94 3.95 15.20
CA GLU A 140 -2.32 4.41 15.35
C GLU A 140 -2.53 5.27 16.60
N GLU A 141 -1.95 4.87 17.73
CA GLU A 141 -2.04 5.60 18.99
C GLU A 141 -1.25 6.90 18.96
N ILE A 142 -0.07 6.89 18.34
CA ILE A 142 0.76 8.09 18.12
C ILE A 142 0.00 9.08 17.24
N ALA A 143 -0.56 8.61 16.11
CA ALA A 143 -1.35 9.42 15.20
C ALA A 143 -2.57 10.04 15.91
N LYS A 144 -3.26 9.27 16.74
CA LYS A 144 -4.41 9.76 17.52
C LYS A 144 -4.01 10.79 18.57
N LYS A 145 -2.87 10.60 19.25
CA LYS A 145 -2.38 11.47 20.32
C LYS A 145 -1.83 12.80 19.80
N LEU A 146 -1.19 12.78 18.63
CA LEU A 146 -0.60 13.96 17.99
C LEU A 146 -1.54 14.62 16.96
N GLN A 147 -2.74 14.08 16.76
CA GLN A 147 -3.69 14.53 15.73
C GLN A 147 -3.07 14.55 14.31
N MET A 148 -2.29 13.51 13.99
CA MET A 148 -1.58 13.38 12.72
C MET A 148 -2.14 12.22 11.89
N GLY A 149 -1.88 12.24 10.58
CA GLY A 149 -2.22 11.11 9.70
C GLY A 149 -1.35 9.89 9.99
N LYS A 150 -1.92 8.68 9.89
CA LYS A 150 -1.13 7.43 10.05
C LYS A 150 0.05 7.35 9.08
N GLY A 151 -0.14 7.84 7.85
CA GLY A 151 0.89 7.93 6.82
C GLY A 151 2.00 8.92 7.16
N GLU A 152 1.68 10.05 7.81
CA GLU A 152 2.67 11.07 8.21
C GLU A 152 3.60 10.54 9.31
N VAL A 153 3.02 9.87 10.30
CA VAL A 153 3.79 9.22 11.38
C VAL A 153 4.70 8.12 10.81
N ALA A 154 4.19 7.31 9.89
CA ALA A 154 4.98 6.26 9.22
C ALA A 154 6.13 6.86 8.38
N LEU A 155 5.87 7.96 7.67
CA LEU A 155 6.86 8.66 6.86
C LEU A 155 7.99 9.21 7.74
N ILE A 156 7.66 9.91 8.83
CA ILE A 156 8.65 10.47 9.78
C ILE A 156 9.54 9.36 10.37
N LEU A 157 8.95 8.22 10.74
CA LEU A 157 9.72 7.07 11.23
C LEU A 157 10.63 6.47 10.16
N SER A 158 10.18 6.41 8.90
CA SER A 158 10.97 5.88 7.79
C SER A 158 12.16 6.79 7.42
N LEU A 159 11.96 8.10 7.43
CA LEU A 159 13.00 9.10 7.19
C LEU A 159 14.06 9.06 8.28
N ASN A 160 13.67 8.97 9.56
CA ASN A 160 14.64 8.88 10.65
C ASN A 160 15.47 7.59 10.62
N ARG A 161 14.90 6.45 10.19
CA ARG A 161 15.66 5.21 9.98
C ARG A 161 16.67 5.34 8.84
N GLY A 162 16.30 6.03 7.76
CA GLY A 162 17.21 6.33 6.65
C GLY A 162 18.36 7.25 7.05
N ILE A 163 18.09 8.27 7.87
CA ILE A 163 19.10 9.25 8.33
C ILE A 163 20.13 8.60 9.26
N LYS A 164 19.71 7.78 10.23
CA LYS A 164 20.64 7.07 11.14
C LYS A 164 21.55 6.05 10.43
N SER A 165 21.17 5.58 9.24
CA SER A 165 22.03 4.72 8.41
C SER A 165 23.15 5.51 7.71
N ASN A 166 23.03 6.84 7.63
CA ASN A 166 23.93 7.70 6.86
C ASN A 166 24.88 8.53 7.74
N GLU A 167 24.64 8.62 9.05
CA GLU A 167 25.55 9.25 10.03
C GLU A 167 26.66 8.31 10.54
N GLY A 168 26.76 7.10 9.99
CA GLY A 168 27.75 6.08 10.37
C GLY A 168 28.90 5.89 9.39
N ILE A 169 29.14 6.84 8.47
CA ILE A 169 30.26 6.81 7.50
C ILE A 169 31.20 7.97 7.78
#